data_AF-A0A5N6JH17-F1
#
_entry.id   AF-A0A5N6JH17-F1
#
_cell.length_a   1.000
_cell.length_b   1.000
_cell.length_c   1.000
_cell.angle_alpha   90.00
_cell.angle_beta   90.00
_cell.angle_gamma   90.00
#
_symmetry.space_group_name_H-M   'P 1'
#
loop_
_entity.id
_entity.type
_entity.pdbx_description
1 polymer ?
#
loop_
_entity_poly.entity_id
_entity_poly.type
_entity_poly.pdbx_seq_one_letter_code
_entity_poly.pdbx_strand_id
1 'polypeptide(L)'
;MPTALQSTAAGWLLISLGHTLSAKDWQSLPQVRTLPNLAYTCARAGWYQGSGFFLMNALINYNWSQNPALLNDPINRAVAALMTAIVGISSGWYLKRGVKSNGIVVALMGALQAWAAFGN
;
A
#
# COMPACT_ATOMS: atom_id res chain seq x y z
N MET A 1 10.59 -1.56 -17.13
CA MET A 1 11.08 -0.16 -17.15
C MET A 1 11.67 0.22 -15.79
N PRO A 2 13.00 0.36 -15.65
CA PRO A 2 13.65 0.65 -14.35
C PRO A 2 13.10 1.91 -13.66
N THR A 3 12.85 2.97 -14.44
CA THR A 3 12.28 4.24 -13.95
C THR A 3 10.89 4.09 -13.36
N ALA A 4 10.01 3.31 -13.99
CA ALA A 4 8.67 3.02 -13.48
C ALA A 4 8.71 2.30 -12.13
N LEU A 5 9.61 1.32 -11.98
CA LEU A 5 9.79 0.57 -10.73
C LEU A 5 10.40 1.46 -9.62
N GLN A 6 11.32 2.36 -9.96
CA GLN A 6 11.85 3.37 -9.02
C GLN A 6 10.75 4.33 -8.54
N SER A 7 9.93 4.86 -9.46
CA SER A 7 8.79 5.70 -9.09
C SER A 7 7.78 4.95 -8.23
N THR A 8 7.55 3.68 -8.53
CA THR A 8 6.67 2.81 -7.72
C THR A 8 7.24 2.59 -6.33
N ALA A 9 8.55 2.35 -6.20
CA ALA A 9 9.23 2.23 -4.92
C ALA A 9 9.12 3.51 -4.08
N ALA A 10 9.36 4.68 -4.69
CA ALA A 10 9.18 5.97 -4.03
C ALA A 10 7.73 6.20 -3.59
N GLY A 11 6.75 5.86 -4.44
CA GLY A 11 5.33 5.94 -4.12
C GLY A 11 4.96 5.10 -2.90
N TRP A 12 5.40 3.85 -2.84
CA TRP A 12 5.20 2.98 -1.68
C TRP A 12 5.85 3.51 -0.40
N LEU A 13 7.05 4.07 -0.51
CA LEU A 13 7.72 4.69 0.64
C LEU A 13 6.93 5.89 1.17
N LEU A 14 6.47 6.77 0.27
CA LEU A 14 5.65 7.92 0.65
C LEU A 14 4.32 7.48 1.30
N ILE A 15 3.67 6.45 0.75
CA ILE A 15 2.45 5.88 1.33
C ILE A 15 2.74 5.25 2.69
N SER A 16 3.84 4.52 2.87
CA SER A 16 4.23 3.95 4.16
C SER A 16 4.38 5.02 5.23
N LEU A 17 5.08 6.12 4.91
CA LEU A 17 5.27 7.25 5.81
C LEU A 17 3.94 7.96 6.10
N GLY A 18 3.18 8.31 5.06
CA GLY A 18 1.88 8.97 5.20
C GLY A 18 0.87 8.14 5.98
N HIS A 19 0.82 6.83 5.74
CA HIS A 19 0.00 5.89 6.50
C HIS A 19 0.41 5.87 7.98
N THR A 20 1.71 5.80 8.26
CA THR A 20 2.21 5.84 9.64
C THR A 20 1.84 7.14 10.37
N LEU A 21 1.98 8.27 9.71
CA LEU A 21 1.72 9.59 10.30
C LEU A 21 0.22 9.83 10.52
N SER A 22 -0.61 9.46 9.55
CA SER A 22 -2.09 9.60 9.62
C SER A 22 -2.74 8.70 10.67
N ALA A 23 -1.98 7.77 11.27
CA ALA A 23 -2.42 7.02 12.44
C ALA A 23 -2.93 7.94 13.56
N LYS A 24 -2.26 9.08 13.77
CA LYS A 24 -2.61 10.05 14.80
C LYS A 24 -3.99 10.66 14.57
N ASP A 25 -4.33 10.92 13.31
CA ASP A 25 -5.57 11.63 12.96
C ASP A 25 -6.79 10.81 13.39
N TRP A 26 -6.89 9.55 12.95
CA TRP A 26 -8.04 8.72 13.29
C TRP A 26 -7.99 8.20 14.73
N GLN A 27 -6.82 7.91 15.29
CA GLN A 27 -6.70 7.48 16.70
C GLN A 27 -7.00 8.60 17.70
N SER A 28 -6.98 9.87 17.26
CA SER A 28 -7.37 11.00 18.09
C SER A 28 -8.88 11.16 18.24
N LEU A 29 -9.67 10.55 17.34
CA LEU A 29 -11.12 10.69 17.32
C LEU A 29 -11.75 10.08 18.59
N PRO A 30 -12.69 10.78 19.26
CA PRO A 30 -13.37 10.27 20.44
C PRO A 30 -13.99 8.89 20.23
N GLN A 31 -14.62 8.68 19.07
CA GLN A 31 -15.29 7.43 18.70
C GLN A 31 -14.32 6.24 18.62
N VAL A 32 -13.06 6.49 18.29
CA VAL A 32 -12.02 5.47 18.22
C VAL A 32 -11.46 5.18 19.61
N ARG A 33 -11.31 6.21 20.43
CA ARG A 33 -10.82 6.08 21.81
C ARG A 33 -11.79 5.37 22.74
N THR A 34 -13.09 5.37 22.40
CA THR A 34 -14.13 4.65 23.14
C THR A 34 -14.35 3.22 22.66
N LEU A 35 -13.57 2.73 21.69
CA LEU A 35 -13.67 1.33 21.25
C LEU A 35 -13.26 0.36 22.37
N PRO A 36 -13.88 -0.83 22.44
CA PRO A 36 -13.41 -1.90 23.32
C PRO A 36 -11.94 -2.24 23.05
N ASN A 37 -11.21 -2.65 24.10
CA ASN A 37 -9.76 -2.87 24.05
C ASN A 37 -9.32 -3.78 22.88
N LEU A 38 -10.07 -4.85 22.61
CA LEU A 38 -9.79 -5.77 21.51
C LEU A 38 -9.84 -5.04 20.15
N ALA A 39 -10.94 -4.31 19.88
CA ALA A 39 -11.14 -3.59 18.63
C ALA A 39 -10.10 -2.47 18.45
N TYR A 40 -9.82 -1.70 19.51
CA TYR A 40 -8.81 -0.64 19.50
C TYR A 40 -7.41 -1.21 19.22
N THR A 41 -7.02 -2.27 19.95
CA THR A 41 -5.71 -2.89 19.82
C THR A 41 -5.49 -3.48 18.43
N CYS A 42 -6.46 -4.24 17.91
CA CYS A 42 -6.37 -4.83 16.57
C CYS A 42 -6.33 -3.75 15.48
N ALA A 43 -7.14 -2.70 15.58
CA ALA A 43 -7.12 -1.60 14.62
C ALA A 43 -5.78 -0.86 14.62
N ARG A 44 -5.24 -0.54 15.81
CA ARG A 44 -3.97 0.17 15.95
C ARG A 44 -2.79 -0.67 15.49
N ALA A 45 -2.70 -1.92 15.92
CA ALA A 45 -1.63 -2.83 15.51
C ALA A 45 -1.68 -3.10 14.00
N GLY A 46 -2.87 -3.39 13.46
CA GLY A 46 -3.07 -3.61 12.03
C GLY A 46 -2.68 -2.41 11.18
N TRP A 47 -2.90 -1.19 11.68
CA TRP A 47 -2.48 0.03 11.00
C TRP A 47 -0.95 0.13 10.87
N TYR A 48 -0.21 -0.09 11.96
CA TYR A 48 1.26 -0.05 11.90
C TYR A 48 1.87 -1.24 11.16
N GLN A 49 1.24 -2.42 11.22
CA GLN A 49 1.60 -3.54 10.35
C GLN A 49 1.45 -3.14 8.89
N GLY A 50 0.32 -2.51 8.51
CA GLY A 50 0.08 -1.98 7.17
C GLY A 50 1.18 -1.02 6.70
N SER A 51 1.64 -0.11 7.57
CA SER A 51 2.79 0.75 7.28
C SER A 51 4.06 -0.02 6.94
N GLY A 52 4.36 -1.07 7.72
CA GLY A 52 5.49 -1.97 7.46
C GLY A 52 5.34 -2.71 6.13
N PHE A 53 4.15 -3.22 5.82
CA PHE A 53 3.86 -3.86 4.54
C PHE A 53 4.11 -2.92 3.35
N PHE A 54 3.70 -1.64 3.43
CA PHE A 54 4.01 -0.67 2.38
C PHE A 54 5.51 -0.40 2.24
N LEU A 55 6.26 -0.37 3.33
CA LEU A 55 7.72 -0.25 3.27
C LEU A 55 8.36 -1.46 2.58
N MET A 56 7.91 -2.67 2.88
CA MET A 56 8.38 -3.87 2.18
C MET A 56 8.10 -3.77 0.68
N ASN A 57 6.91 -3.30 0.27
CA ASN A 57 6.59 -3.11 -1.14
C ASN A 57 7.53 -2.09 -1.81
N ALA A 58 7.93 -1.03 -1.09
CA ALA A 58 8.92 -0.07 -1.58
C ALA A 58 10.27 -0.74 -1.84
N LEU A 59 10.77 -1.52 -0.87
CA LEU A 59 12.05 -2.23 -0.99
C LEU A 59 12.03 -3.28 -2.11
N ILE A 60 10.94 -4.01 -2.26
CA ILE A 60 10.78 -5.02 -3.32
C ILE A 60 10.79 -4.35 -4.71
N ASN A 61 10.04 -3.25 -4.90
CA ASN A 61 10.06 -2.52 -6.17
C ASN A 61 11.41 -1.87 -6.44
N TYR A 62 12.11 -1.39 -5.41
CA TYR A 62 13.47 -0.89 -5.55
C TYR A 62 14.42 -2.01 -6.02
N ASN A 63 14.33 -3.20 -5.42
CA ASN A 63 15.11 -4.37 -5.85
C ASN A 63 14.82 -4.76 -7.30
N TRP A 64 13.54 -4.85 -7.69
CA TRP A 64 13.16 -5.10 -9.09
C TRP A 64 13.63 -3.99 -10.03
N SER A 65 13.76 -2.75 -9.57
CA SER A 65 14.31 -1.67 -10.40
C SER A 65 15.80 -1.85 -10.72
N GLN A 66 16.55 -2.48 -9.82
CA GLN A 66 17.98 -2.80 -10.03
C GLN A 66 18.14 -3.99 -11.00
N ASN A 67 17.22 -4.95 -10.96
CA ASN A 67 17.18 -6.07 -11.88
C ASN A 67 15.75 -6.41 -12.34
N PRO A 68 15.25 -5.77 -13.42
CA PRO A 68 13.89 -5.99 -13.90
C PRO A 68 13.61 -7.42 -14.38
N ALA A 69 14.65 -8.21 -14.72
CA ALA A 69 14.48 -9.59 -15.12
C ALA A 69 13.92 -10.49 -13.99
N LEU A 70 14.01 -10.03 -12.73
CA LEU A 70 13.38 -10.71 -11.60
C LEU A 70 11.86 -10.85 -11.76
N LEU A 71 11.19 -9.96 -12.51
CA LEU A 71 9.74 -10.06 -12.79
C LEU A 71 9.38 -11.17 -13.78
N ASN A 72 10.36 -11.79 -14.44
CA ASN A 72 10.13 -13.00 -15.25
C ASN A 72 9.92 -14.24 -14.37
N ASP A 73 10.40 -14.20 -13.12
CA ASP A 73 10.11 -15.25 -12.14
C ASP A 73 8.61 -15.21 -11.77
N PRO A 74 7.90 -16.35 -11.87
CA PRO A 74 6.47 -16.41 -11.60
C PRO A 74 6.12 -15.98 -10.17
N ILE A 75 7.00 -16.20 -9.19
CA ILE A 75 6.78 -15.79 -7.79
C ILE A 75 6.84 -14.28 -7.65
N ASN A 76 7.87 -13.62 -8.22
CA ASN A 76 7.94 -12.15 -8.19
C ASN A 76 6.75 -11.53 -8.93
N ARG A 77 6.35 -12.12 -10.05
CA ARG A 77 5.18 -11.69 -10.81
C ARG A 77 3.88 -11.85 -10.02
N ALA A 78 3.73 -12.97 -9.28
CA ALA A 78 2.60 -13.19 -8.39
C ALA A 78 2.59 -12.20 -7.22
N VAL A 79 3.75 -11.88 -6.63
CA VAL A 79 3.89 -10.85 -5.60
C VAL A 79 3.44 -9.49 -6.12
N ALA A 80 3.86 -9.09 -7.32
CA ALA A 80 3.42 -7.84 -7.94
C ALA A 80 1.89 -7.83 -8.16
N ALA A 81 1.31 -8.96 -8.58
CA ALA A 81 -0.14 -9.08 -8.77
C ALA A 81 -0.90 -8.96 -7.45
N LEU A 82 -0.40 -9.59 -6.39
CA LEU A 82 -0.96 -9.48 -5.04
C LEU A 82 -0.88 -8.04 -4.52
N MET A 83 0.25 -7.36 -4.70
CA MET A 83 0.39 -5.95 -4.34
C MET A 83 -0.69 -5.11 -5.02
N THR A 84 -0.84 -5.23 -6.35
CA THR A 84 -1.89 -4.52 -7.11
C THR A 84 -3.30 -4.87 -6.62
N ALA A 85 -3.60 -6.16 -6.43
CA ALA A 85 -4.93 -6.60 -6.04
C ALA A 85 -5.33 -6.09 -4.65
N ILE A 86 -4.42 -6.14 -3.67
CA ILE A 86 -4.67 -5.68 -2.30
C ILE A 86 -5.06 -4.20 -2.30
N VAL A 87 -4.31 -3.34 -3.00
CA VAL A 87 -4.64 -1.90 -3.03
C VAL A 87 -5.82 -1.58 -3.94
N GLY A 88 -6.04 -2.34 -5.01
CA GLY A 88 -7.22 -2.20 -5.87
C GLY A 88 -8.52 -2.56 -5.13
N ILE A 89 -8.54 -3.68 -4.40
CA ILE A 89 -9.68 -4.11 -3.60
C ILE A 89 -9.94 -3.10 -2.47
N SER A 90 -8.91 -2.72 -1.71
CA SER A 90 -9.08 -1.75 -0.62
C SER A 90 -9.54 -0.38 -1.12
N SER A 91 -9.07 0.06 -2.29
CA SER A 91 -9.57 1.28 -2.94
C SER A 91 -11.08 1.22 -3.18
N GLY A 92 -11.57 0.14 -3.80
CA GLY A 92 -13.00 -0.06 -4.04
C GLY A 92 -13.81 -0.02 -2.75
N TRP A 93 -13.29 -0.64 -1.68
CA TRP A 93 -13.90 -0.59 -0.35
C TRP A 93 -13.96 0.83 0.24
N TYR A 94 -12.86 1.57 0.18
CA TYR A 94 -12.81 2.95 0.68
C TYR A 94 -13.76 3.88 -0.07
N LEU A 95 -13.76 3.82 -1.41
CA LEU A 95 -14.64 4.63 -2.24
C LEU A 95 -16.11 4.33 -1.95
N LYS A 96 -16.48 3.04 -1.83
CA LYS A 96 -17.85 2.61 -1.51
C LYS A 96 -18.32 3.10 -0.13
N ARG A 97 -17.41 3.26 0.84
CA ARG A 97 -17.73 3.72 2.21
C ARG A 97 -17.48 5.21 2.45
N GLY A 98 -17.20 5.98 1.40
CA GLY A 98 -17.05 7.44 1.49
C GLY A 98 -15.68 7.92 1.94
N VAL A 99 -14.69 7.03 2.12
CA VAL A 99 -13.30 7.39 2.46
C VAL A 99 -12.54 7.76 1.17
N LYS A 100 -13.02 8.79 0.47
CA LYS A 100 -12.63 9.09 -0.92
C LYS A 100 -11.14 9.37 -1.09
N SER A 101 -10.54 10.16 -0.20
CA SER A 101 -9.11 10.50 -0.27
C SER A 101 -8.23 9.25 -0.30
N ASN A 102 -8.40 8.36 0.70
CA ASN A 102 -7.65 7.10 0.76
C ASN A 102 -7.93 6.24 -0.47
N GLY A 103 -9.21 6.11 -0.86
CA GLY A 103 -9.61 5.33 -2.02
C GLY A 103 -8.91 5.77 -3.31
N ILE A 104 -8.80 7.08 -3.55
CA ILE A 104 -8.10 7.63 -4.72
C ILE A 104 -6.60 7.36 -4.63
N VAL A 105 -5.97 7.65 -3.50
CA VAL A 105 -4.51 7.46 -3.32
C VAL A 105 -4.12 5.99 -3.56
N VAL A 106 -4.83 5.04 -2.97
CA VAL A 106 -4.51 3.62 -3.16
C VAL A 106 -4.89 3.09 -4.53
N ALA A 107 -5.89 3.66 -5.22
CA ALA A 107 -6.18 3.36 -6.63
C ALA A 107 -5.02 3.77 -7.53
N LEU A 108 -4.53 5.01 -7.37
CA LEU A 108 -3.41 5.53 -8.15
C LEU A 108 -2.15 4.68 -7.91
N MET A 109 -1.88 4.31 -6.66
CA MET A 109 -0.76 3.44 -6.33
C MET A 109 -0.91 2.04 -6.95
N GLY A 110 -2.12 1.47 -6.91
CA GLY A 110 -2.41 0.18 -7.54
C GLY A 110 -2.23 0.20 -9.05
N ALA A 111 -2.70 1.26 -9.71
CA ALA A 111 -2.50 1.48 -11.14
C ALA A 111 -1.01 1.64 -11.49
N LEU A 112 -0.26 2.42 -10.70
CA LEU A 112 1.19 2.59 -10.87
C LEU A 112 1.93 1.26 -10.70
N GLN A 113 1.62 0.49 -9.65
CA GLN A 113 2.20 -0.84 -9.43
C GLN A 113 1.91 -1.80 -10.58
N ALA A 114 0.66 -1.82 -11.05
CA ALA A 114 0.24 -2.68 -12.16
C ALA A 114 0.98 -2.32 -13.44
N TRP A 115 1.03 -1.02 -13.76
CA TRP A 115 1.73 -0.53 -14.94
C TRP A 115 3.23 -0.82 -14.88
N ALA A 116 3.88 -0.58 -13.75
CA ALA A 116 5.32 -0.82 -13.60
C ALA A 116 5.68 -2.32 -13.71
N ALA A 117 4.81 -3.21 -13.25
CA ALA A 117 5.06 -4.66 -13.26
C ALA A 117 4.58 -5.37 -14.54
N PHE A 118 3.52 -4.88 -15.19
CA PHE A 118 2.82 -5.59 -16.28
C PHE A 118 2.66 -4.79 -17.56
N GLY A 119 2.99 -3.50 -17.59
CA GLY A 119 2.83 -2.61 -18.75
C GLY A 119 3.88 -2.78 -19.85
N ASN A 120 4.54 -3.93 -19.94
CA ASN A 120 5.44 -4.28 -21.05
C ASN A 120 4.64 -4.89 -22.19
#